data_AF-A0AAU9WYY9-F1
#
_entry.id   AF-A0AAU9WYY9-F1
#
_cell.length_a   1.000
_cell.length_b   1.000
_cell.length_c   1.000
_cell.angle_alpha   90.00
_cell.angle_beta   90.00
_cell.angle_gamma   90.00
#
_symmetry.space_group_name_H-M   'P 1'
#
loop_
_entity.id
_entity.type
_entity.pdbx_description
1 polymer ?
#
loop_
_entity_poly.entity_id
_entity_poly.type
_entity_poly.pdbx_seq_one_letter_code
_entity_poly.pdbx_strand_id
1 'polypeptide(L)'
;MRRAIQRREVIVNKQTLTIACICAFTALRMFFTFFFFVTSVICIVKSGSRIEKCKGQVSFSQKTIDALDTTSTFIETTFSSLLIFLLYRWKWFHFKNFLKALPKQRSAWSWAMLWILRIVTNVLIDIIPSVKNGNYMLVVLGISLSFEFFSTTIFACAIQFVFLTQVTRWINLYFTDAKCRFIWLYRIVLLTYGFRLLSLFLYDSFLVARHIVRESEYKSYDQILLVLDAGYRGSLSYFFFGKFFEFSIPEEEEVVREVQLEEPNEEREAEGRGEIRVDPENDRELDSLALLGESLLA
;
A
#
# COMPACT_ATOMS: atom_id res chain seq x y z
N MET A 1 16.88 39.82 0.44
CA MET A 1 17.15 38.86 -0.65
C MET A 1 18.03 37.68 -0.23
N ARG A 2 19.30 37.85 0.21
CA ARG A 2 20.20 36.71 0.56
C ARG A 2 19.61 35.69 1.54
N ARG A 3 18.93 36.13 2.61
CA ARG A 3 18.28 35.22 3.58
C ARG A 3 17.14 34.39 2.98
N ALA A 4 16.48 34.86 1.92
CA ALA A 4 15.41 34.11 1.26
C ALA A 4 15.97 33.05 0.30
N ILE A 5 17.05 33.39 -0.42
CA ILE A 5 17.78 32.47 -1.31
C ILE A 5 18.41 31.35 -0.48
N GLN A 6 19.08 31.69 0.62
CA GLN A 6 19.72 30.73 1.52
C GLN A 6 18.69 29.81 2.22
N ARG A 7 17.49 30.30 2.56
CA ARG A 7 16.40 29.44 3.06
C ARG A 7 15.89 28.49 1.98
N ARG A 8 15.77 28.95 0.73
CA ARG A 8 15.30 28.12 -0.39
C ARG A 8 16.28 27.00 -0.69
N GLU A 9 17.58 27.27 -0.73
CA GLU A 9 18.64 26.27 -0.90
C GLU A 9 18.65 25.22 0.22
N VAL A 10 18.49 25.65 1.48
CA VAL A 10 18.44 24.72 2.62
C VAL A 10 17.19 23.82 2.55
N ILE A 11 16.04 24.35 2.11
CA ILE A 11 14.82 23.56 1.94
C ILE A 11 14.99 22.53 0.82
N VAL A 12 15.52 22.95 -0.33
CA VAL A 12 15.77 22.06 -1.48
C VAL A 12 16.75 20.95 -1.12
N ASN A 13 17.87 21.26 -0.44
CA ASN A 13 18.84 20.24 -0.02
C ASN A 13 18.25 19.22 0.97
N LYS A 14 17.43 19.67 1.93
CA LYS A 14 16.73 18.76 2.87
C LYS A 14 15.73 17.84 2.16
N GLN A 15 15.04 18.35 1.15
CA GLN A 15 14.09 17.58 0.36
C GLN A 15 14.78 16.53 -0.50
N THR A 16 15.84 16.90 -1.22
CA THR A 16 16.64 15.96 -2.03
C THR A 16 17.22 14.85 -1.17
N LEU A 17 17.72 15.18 0.03
CA LEU A 17 18.21 14.18 0.98
C LEU A 17 17.10 13.22 1.41
N THR A 18 15.89 13.73 1.70
CA THR A 18 14.75 12.91 2.12
C THR A 18 14.30 11.97 0.99
N ILE A 19 14.21 12.47 -0.24
CA ILE A 19 13.88 11.67 -1.43
C ILE A 19 14.94 10.58 -1.64
N ALA A 20 16.22 10.94 -1.60
CA ALA A 20 17.32 9.99 -1.77
C ALA A 20 17.31 8.90 -0.69
N CYS A 21 17.04 9.27 0.57
CA CYS A 21 16.86 8.31 1.65
C CYS A 21 15.68 7.36 1.36
N ILE A 22 14.50 7.88 0.98
CA ILE A 22 13.35 7.03 0.66
C ILE A 22 13.70 6.07 -0.48
N CYS A 23 14.30 6.56 -1.57
CA CYS A 23 14.73 5.71 -2.68
C CYS A 23 15.72 4.61 -2.24
N ALA A 24 16.73 4.96 -1.43
CA ALA A 24 17.71 4.01 -0.94
C ALA A 24 17.07 2.93 -0.04
N PHE A 25 16.19 3.34 0.88
CA PHE A 25 15.44 2.39 1.72
C PHE A 25 14.49 1.51 0.91
N THR A 26 13.82 2.07 -0.10
CA THR A 26 12.95 1.30 -1.00
C THR A 26 13.74 0.29 -1.82
N ALA A 27 14.93 0.65 -2.32
CA ALA A 27 15.82 -0.28 -3.02
C ALA A 27 16.32 -1.40 -2.08
N LEU A 28 16.73 -1.04 -0.86
CA LEU A 28 17.16 -2.00 0.16
C LEU A 28 16.02 -2.97 0.51
N ARG A 29 14.80 -2.46 0.69
CA ARG A 29 13.60 -3.26 0.94
C ARG A 29 13.34 -4.24 -0.21
N MET A 30 13.40 -3.78 -1.46
CA MET A 30 13.21 -4.65 -2.63
C MET A 30 14.26 -5.75 -2.70
N PHE A 31 15.52 -5.42 -2.40
CA PHE A 31 16.60 -6.39 -2.30
C PHE A 31 16.26 -7.48 -1.28
N PHE A 32 15.97 -7.13 -0.02
CA PHE A 32 15.63 -8.13 1.01
C PHE A 32 14.36 -8.93 0.68
N THR A 33 13.34 -8.28 0.11
CA THR A 33 12.10 -8.95 -0.32
C THR A 33 12.38 -9.99 -1.40
N PHE A 34 13.22 -9.66 -2.39
CA PHE A 34 13.61 -10.58 -3.44
C PHE A 34 14.40 -11.76 -2.89
N PHE A 35 15.40 -11.50 -2.03
CA PHE A 35 16.19 -12.57 -1.41
C PHE A 35 15.30 -13.50 -0.58
N PHE A 36 14.42 -12.95 0.25
CA PHE A 36 13.42 -13.70 1.00
C PHE A 36 12.61 -14.61 0.07
N PHE A 37 12.01 -14.05 -0.98
CA PHE A 37 11.17 -14.81 -1.92
C PHE A 37 11.96 -15.96 -2.57
N VAL A 38 13.17 -15.68 -3.05
CA VAL A 38 14.03 -16.69 -3.69
C VAL A 38 14.40 -17.80 -2.70
N THR A 39 14.84 -17.47 -1.48
CA THR A 39 15.19 -18.48 -0.47
C THR A 39 13.98 -19.33 -0.08
N SER A 40 12.82 -18.70 0.07
CA SER A 40 11.56 -19.37 0.39
C SER A 40 11.11 -20.33 -0.71
N VAL A 41 11.15 -19.90 -1.98
CA VAL A 41 10.81 -20.74 -3.13
C VAL A 41 11.75 -21.94 -3.22
N ILE A 42 13.06 -21.71 -3.09
CA ILE A 42 14.04 -22.80 -3.11
C ILE A 42 13.77 -23.79 -1.97
N CYS A 43 13.48 -23.29 -0.76
CA CYS A 43 13.18 -24.15 0.38
C CYS A 43 11.90 -24.97 0.15
N ILE A 44 10.80 -24.37 -0.32
CA ILE A 44 9.55 -25.10 -0.59
C ILE A 44 9.72 -26.14 -1.72
N VAL A 45 10.42 -25.79 -2.80
CA VAL A 45 10.61 -26.69 -3.94
C VAL A 45 11.48 -27.89 -3.58
N LYS A 46 12.54 -27.66 -2.79
CA LYS A 46 13.47 -28.71 -2.36
C LYS A 46 13.03 -29.45 -1.09
N SER A 47 12.09 -28.90 -0.33
CA SER A 47 11.54 -29.57 0.85
C SER A 47 10.72 -30.79 0.42
N GLY A 48 11.33 -31.97 0.51
CA GLY A 48 10.65 -33.26 0.34
C GLY A 48 9.82 -33.68 1.57
N SER A 49 9.85 -32.90 2.66
CA SER A 49 9.17 -33.20 3.92
C SER A 49 7.89 -32.37 4.12
N ARG A 50 6.92 -32.95 4.84
CA ARG A 50 5.71 -32.24 5.35
C ARG A 50 6.01 -31.28 6.52
N ILE A 51 7.28 -31.09 6.87
CA ILE A 51 7.73 -30.19 7.93
C ILE A 51 8.69 -29.21 7.30
N GLU A 52 8.52 -27.92 7.59
CA GLU A 52 9.37 -26.83 7.09
C GLU A 52 10.77 -26.95 7.70
N LYS A 53 11.72 -27.54 6.96
CA LYS A 53 13.14 -27.63 7.35
C LYS A 53 14.04 -27.29 6.17
N CYS A 54 14.63 -26.10 6.18
CA CYS A 54 15.62 -25.71 5.19
C CYS A 54 17.05 -26.15 5.59
N LYS A 55 17.21 -27.40 6.05
CA LYS A 55 18.52 -27.93 6.49
C LYS A 55 19.30 -28.57 5.34
N GLY A 56 20.48 -28.02 5.04
CA GLY A 56 21.61 -28.76 4.45
C GLY A 56 21.52 -29.17 2.97
N GLN A 57 20.47 -28.80 2.23
CA GLN A 57 20.34 -29.11 0.78
C GLN A 57 20.40 -27.88 -0.14
N VAL A 58 20.67 -26.72 0.45
CA VAL A 58 20.99 -25.45 -0.19
C VAL A 58 22.17 -24.84 0.58
N SER A 59 22.99 -24.01 -0.05
CA SER A 59 24.17 -23.35 0.55
C SER A 59 23.89 -22.47 1.78
N PHE A 60 22.65 -22.37 2.25
CA PHE A 60 22.24 -21.59 3.41
C PHE A 60 21.80 -22.48 4.57
N SER A 61 22.33 -22.21 5.76
CA SER A 61 21.89 -22.83 7.02
C SER A 61 20.55 -22.24 7.47
N GLN A 62 19.75 -22.98 8.23
CA GLN A 62 18.50 -22.47 8.85
C GLN A 62 18.75 -21.17 9.62
N LYS A 63 19.88 -21.09 10.35
CA LYS A 63 20.29 -19.86 11.06
C LYS A 63 20.45 -18.66 10.14
N THR A 64 20.90 -18.87 8.90
CA THR A 64 21.08 -17.79 7.93
C THR A 64 19.74 -17.32 7.37
N ILE A 65 18.79 -18.24 7.20
CA ILE A 65 17.42 -17.93 6.75
C ILE A 65 16.70 -17.15 7.86
N ASP A 66 16.72 -17.66 9.09
CA ASP A 66 16.12 -16.96 10.23
C ASP A 66 16.71 -15.55 10.42
N ALA A 67 18.01 -15.37 10.14
CA ALA A 67 18.69 -14.07 10.23
C ALA A 67 18.28 -13.12 9.10
N LEU A 68 18.14 -13.65 7.89
CA LEU A 68 17.65 -12.91 6.73
C LEU A 68 16.22 -12.43 6.96
N ASP A 69 15.35 -13.31 7.47
CA ASP A 69 13.96 -13.02 7.79
C ASP A 69 13.86 -11.96 8.89
N THR A 70 14.64 -12.11 9.96
CA THR A 70 14.68 -11.13 11.05
C THR A 70 15.14 -9.76 10.54
N THR A 71 16.19 -9.73 9.73
CA THR A 71 16.74 -8.48 9.17
C THR A 71 15.74 -7.82 8.22
N SER A 72 15.11 -8.60 7.34
CA SER A 72 14.07 -8.12 6.43
C SER A 72 12.89 -7.50 7.19
N THR A 73 12.42 -8.20 8.24
CA THR A 73 11.31 -7.75 9.10
C THR A 73 11.66 -6.46 9.85
N PHE A 74 12.90 -6.34 10.31
CA PHE A 74 13.38 -5.14 10.99
C PHE A 74 13.47 -3.92 10.06
N ILE A 75 14.01 -4.12 8.83
CA ILE A 75 14.06 -3.09 7.80
C ILE A 75 12.63 -2.62 7.47
N GLU A 76 11.70 -3.56 7.33
CA GLU A 76 10.30 -3.26 7.03
C GLU A 76 9.63 -2.44 8.13
N THR A 77 9.83 -2.83 9.39
CA THR A 77 9.31 -2.12 10.56
C THR A 77 9.88 -0.71 10.64
N THR A 78 11.18 -0.56 10.41
CA THR A 78 11.87 0.73 10.45
C THR A 78 11.36 1.65 9.34
N PHE A 79 11.23 1.13 8.11
CA PHE A 79 10.75 1.89 6.97
C PHE A 79 9.29 2.32 7.13
N SER A 80 8.42 1.40 7.54
CA SER A 80 7.01 1.68 7.83
C SER A 80 6.87 2.75 8.92
N SER A 81 7.64 2.62 10.00
CA SER A 81 7.64 3.61 11.09
C SER A 81 8.12 4.98 10.62
N LEU A 82 9.14 5.04 9.76
CA LEU A 82 9.64 6.28 9.18
C LEU A 82 8.57 6.94 8.28
N LEU A 83 7.87 6.17 7.44
CA LEU A 83 6.81 6.71 6.58
C LEU A 83 5.61 7.19 7.40
N ILE A 84 5.20 6.44 8.42
CA ILE A 84 4.15 6.86 9.37
C ILE A 84 4.56 8.15 10.08
N PHE A 85 5.81 8.24 10.53
CA PHE A 85 6.33 9.44 11.18
C PHE A 85 6.31 10.66 10.24
N LEU A 86 6.71 10.48 8.97
CA LEU A 86 6.63 11.53 7.96
C LEU A 86 5.18 11.96 7.70
N LEU A 87 4.25 11.01 7.62
CA LEU A 87 2.81 11.29 7.49
C LEU A 87 2.28 12.05 8.71
N TYR A 88 2.65 11.69 9.93
CA TYR A 88 2.19 12.40 11.13
C TYR A 88 2.77 13.81 11.26
N ARG A 89 3.99 14.04 10.76
CA ARG A 89 4.55 15.40 10.70
C ARG A 89 4.01 16.22 9.55
N TRP A 90 3.24 15.61 8.64
CA TRP A 90 2.64 16.34 7.56
C TRP A 90 1.54 17.25 8.10
N LYS A 91 1.71 18.56 7.92
CA LYS A 91 0.85 19.61 8.47
C LYS A 91 -0.65 19.44 8.12
N TRP A 92 -0.94 18.79 6.99
CA TRP A 92 -2.30 18.54 6.51
C TRP A 92 -2.91 17.25 7.07
N PHE A 93 -2.12 16.41 7.72
CA PHE A 93 -2.59 15.20 8.37
C PHE A 93 -3.15 15.53 9.76
N HIS A 94 -4.48 15.57 9.87
CA HIS A 94 -5.15 15.80 11.14
C HIS A 94 -5.20 14.51 11.99
N PHE A 95 -4.14 14.26 12.76
CA PHE A 95 -4.01 13.05 13.60
C PHE A 95 -5.22 12.77 14.50
N LYS A 96 -5.79 13.80 15.13
CA LYS A 96 -7.00 13.65 15.97
C LYS A 96 -8.22 13.18 15.16
N ASN A 97 -8.34 13.62 13.91
CA ASN A 97 -9.44 13.20 13.03
C ASN A 97 -9.21 11.79 12.50
N PHE A 98 -7.95 11.44 12.20
CA PHE A 98 -7.55 10.07 11.87
C PHE A 98 -7.93 9.09 12.99
N LEU A 99 -7.58 9.38 14.25
CA LEU A 99 -7.93 8.53 15.38
C LEU A 99 -9.44 8.37 15.57
N LYS A 100 -10.23 9.41 15.30
CA LYS A 100 -11.70 9.34 15.35
C LYS A 100 -12.31 8.58 14.16
N ALA A 101 -11.62 8.52 13.04
CA ALA A 101 -12.07 7.83 11.82
C ALA A 101 -11.74 6.34 11.85
N LEU A 102 -10.60 5.95 12.43
CA LEU A 102 -10.17 4.55 12.59
C LEU A 102 -11.28 3.60 13.06
N PRO A 103 -12.00 3.85 14.18
CA PRO A 103 -13.01 2.93 14.67
C PRO A 103 -14.26 2.86 13.78
N LYS A 104 -14.44 3.78 12.83
CA LYS A 104 -15.57 3.76 11.88
C LYS A 104 -15.27 2.94 10.62
N GLN A 105 -14.02 2.57 10.40
CA GLN A 105 -13.56 1.95 9.18
C GLN A 105 -13.59 0.43 9.28
N ARG A 106 -14.39 -0.23 8.44
CA ARG A 106 -14.55 -1.69 8.45
C ARG A 106 -13.24 -2.44 8.20
N SER A 107 -12.44 -2.00 7.22
CA SER A 107 -11.14 -2.63 6.91
C SER A 107 -10.15 -2.53 8.08
N ALA A 108 -10.16 -1.42 8.82
CA ALA A 108 -9.31 -1.24 10.00
C ALA A 108 -9.63 -2.26 11.10
N TRP A 109 -10.91 -2.54 11.35
CA TRP A 109 -11.34 -3.58 12.30
C TRP A 109 -10.94 -4.98 11.85
N SER A 110 -11.11 -5.30 10.57
CA SER A 110 -10.72 -6.60 10.02
C SER A 110 -9.21 -6.83 10.19
N TRP A 111 -8.38 -5.85 9.86
CA TRP A 111 -6.93 -5.95 10.05
C TRP A 111 -6.53 -5.97 11.53
N ALA A 112 -7.20 -5.20 12.40
CA ALA A 112 -6.92 -5.21 13.83
C ALA A 112 -7.23 -6.57 14.47
N MET A 113 -8.35 -7.21 14.11
CA MET A 113 -8.68 -8.54 14.62
C MET A 113 -7.67 -9.60 14.17
N LEU A 114 -7.28 -9.58 12.90
CA LEU A 114 -6.26 -10.49 12.36
C LEU A 114 -4.89 -10.27 13.03
N TRP A 115 -4.54 -9.02 13.31
CA TRP A 115 -3.31 -8.68 14.04
C TRP A 115 -3.33 -9.16 15.50
N ILE A 116 -4.45 -8.98 16.22
CA ILE A 116 -4.59 -9.50 17.60
C ILE A 116 -4.46 -11.02 17.61
N LEU A 117 -5.12 -11.71 16.68
CA LEU A 117 -5.05 -13.16 16.56
C LEU A 117 -3.61 -13.62 16.23
N ARG A 118 -2.89 -12.85 15.41
CA ARG A 118 -1.48 -13.07 15.12
C ARG A 118 -0.57 -12.89 16.35
N ILE A 119 -0.81 -11.90 17.20
CA ILE A 119 -0.04 -11.74 18.45
C ILE A 119 -0.24 -12.94 19.36
N VAL A 120 -1.50 -13.31 19.60
CA VAL A 120 -1.83 -14.43 20.49
C VAL A 120 -1.14 -15.71 20.01
N THR A 121 -1.18 -15.96 18.71
CA THR A 121 -0.56 -17.15 18.13
C THR A 121 0.97 -17.11 18.12
N ASN A 122 1.60 -15.98 17.79
CA ASN A 122 3.06 -15.83 17.90
C ASN A 122 3.54 -16.08 19.34
N VAL A 123 2.79 -15.61 20.34
CA VAL A 123 3.11 -15.87 21.75
C VAL A 123 3.06 -17.38 22.05
N LEU A 124 2.00 -18.05 21.62
CA LEU A 124 1.75 -19.47 21.92
C LEU A 124 2.67 -20.43 21.15
N ILE A 125 2.96 -20.14 19.89
CA ILE A 125 3.62 -21.04 18.95
C ILE A 125 5.13 -20.77 18.86
N ASP A 126 5.53 -19.49 18.87
CA ASP A 126 6.92 -19.11 18.68
C ASP A 126 7.60 -18.71 20.00
N ILE A 127 7.01 -17.78 20.77
CA ILE A 127 7.71 -17.18 21.93
C ILE A 127 7.83 -18.17 23.10
N ILE A 128 6.71 -18.77 23.56
CA ILE A 128 6.72 -19.66 24.73
C ILE A 128 7.65 -20.88 24.50
N PRO A 129 7.56 -21.62 23.37
CA PRO A 129 8.44 -22.76 23.13
C PRO A 129 9.90 -22.35 22.91
N SER A 130 10.15 -21.20 22.29
CA SER A 130 11.52 -20.72 22.04
C SER A 130 12.24 -20.26 23.31
N VAL A 131 11.53 -19.65 24.26
CA VAL A 131 12.07 -19.32 25.58
C VAL A 131 12.42 -20.61 26.34
N LYS A 132 11.55 -21.61 26.31
CA LYS A 132 11.75 -22.91 26.95
C LYS A 132 12.95 -23.67 26.38
N ASN A 133 13.20 -23.54 25.08
CA ASN A 133 14.31 -24.19 24.36
C ASN A 133 15.59 -23.33 24.28
N GLY A 134 15.62 -22.14 24.88
CA GLY A 134 16.79 -21.24 24.89
C GLY A 134 17.12 -20.61 23.52
N ASN A 135 16.20 -20.61 22.56
CA ASN A 135 16.42 -20.05 21.22
C ASN A 135 15.85 -18.63 21.10
N TYR A 136 16.60 -17.64 21.60
CA TYR A 136 16.19 -16.23 21.64
C TYR A 136 15.97 -15.59 20.26
N MET A 137 16.55 -16.16 19.20
CA MET A 137 16.42 -15.61 17.85
C MET A 137 14.99 -15.71 17.31
N LEU A 138 14.31 -16.83 17.58
CA LEU A 138 12.90 -17.03 17.21
C LEU A 138 11.97 -16.10 17.99
N VAL A 139 12.31 -15.78 19.25
CA VAL A 139 11.57 -14.79 20.05
C VAL A 139 11.66 -13.40 19.41
N VAL A 140 12.87 -12.99 19.02
CA VAL A 140 13.09 -11.71 18.33
C VAL A 140 12.33 -11.67 17.00
N LEU A 141 12.34 -12.76 16.24
CA LEU A 141 11.59 -12.86 14.99
C LEU A 141 10.08 -12.70 15.21
N GLY A 142 9.49 -13.42 16.17
CA GLY A 142 8.05 -13.34 16.47
C GLY A 142 7.61 -11.95 16.93
N ILE A 143 8.43 -11.27 17.74
CA ILE A 143 8.20 -9.89 18.16
C ILE A 143 8.30 -8.94 16.97
N SER A 144 9.39 -9.04 16.19
CA SER A 144 9.63 -8.19 15.02
C SER A 144 8.50 -8.33 14.00
N LEU A 145 8.02 -9.54 13.78
CA LEU A 145 6.94 -9.81 12.82
C LEU A 145 5.61 -9.21 13.29
N SER A 146 5.35 -9.23 14.60
CA SER A 146 4.18 -8.55 15.17
C SER A 146 4.23 -7.02 14.96
N PHE A 147 5.43 -6.43 15.01
CA PHE A 147 5.65 -5.01 14.71
C PHE A 147 5.55 -4.69 13.21
N GLU A 148 6.04 -5.57 12.32
CA GLU A 148 5.87 -5.42 10.87
C GLU A 148 4.36 -5.36 10.52
N PHE A 149 3.56 -6.27 11.06
CA PHE A 149 2.11 -6.28 10.84
C PHE A 149 1.43 -5.03 11.42
N PHE A 150 1.78 -4.65 12.65
CA PHE A 150 1.22 -3.46 13.28
C PHE A 150 1.50 -2.19 12.47
N SER A 151 2.77 -1.97 12.13
CA SER A 151 3.20 -0.80 11.36
C SER A 151 2.59 -0.78 9.96
N THR A 152 2.56 -1.92 9.25
CA THR A 152 1.92 -2.01 7.93
C THR A 152 0.42 -1.73 8.00
N THR A 153 -0.28 -2.21 9.03
CA THR A 153 -1.71 -1.92 9.24
C THR A 153 -1.95 -0.43 9.46
N ILE A 154 -1.18 0.20 10.35
CA ILE A 154 -1.31 1.63 10.61
C ILE A 154 -1.03 2.43 9.35
N PHE A 155 0.00 2.04 8.59
CA PHE A 155 0.35 2.69 7.34
C PHE A 155 -0.77 2.57 6.30
N ALA A 156 -1.35 1.37 6.13
CA ALA A 156 -2.50 1.16 5.25
C ALA A 156 -3.72 2.01 5.66
N CYS A 157 -4.05 2.03 6.95
CA CYS A 157 -5.11 2.88 7.48
C CYS A 157 -4.82 4.38 7.27
N ALA A 158 -3.58 4.81 7.45
CA ALA A 158 -3.18 6.20 7.24
C ALA A 158 -3.32 6.60 5.77
N ILE A 159 -2.90 5.74 4.83
CA ILE A 159 -3.10 5.95 3.40
C ILE A 159 -4.59 6.00 3.05
N GLN A 160 -5.41 5.13 3.65
CA GLN A 160 -6.86 5.12 3.39
C GLN A 160 -7.53 6.40 3.90
N PHE A 161 -7.04 6.99 4.99
CA PHE A 161 -7.56 8.25 5.55
C PHE A 161 -7.11 9.48 4.75
N VAL A 162 -5.93 9.43 4.14
CA VAL A 162 -5.42 10.51 3.30
C VAL A 162 -6.13 10.45 1.94
N PHE A 163 -7.04 11.39 1.71
CA PHE A 163 -7.68 11.56 0.42
C PHE A 163 -6.65 11.94 -0.66
N LEU A 164 -6.67 11.22 -1.78
CA LEU A 164 -5.83 11.44 -2.95
C LEU A 164 -5.81 12.91 -3.41
N THR A 165 -6.97 13.55 -3.44
CA THR A 165 -7.12 14.94 -3.85
C THR A 165 -6.33 15.91 -2.97
N GLN A 166 -6.16 15.60 -1.68
CA GLN A 166 -5.38 16.41 -0.75
C GLN A 166 -3.87 16.24 -0.95
N VAL A 167 -3.42 15.02 -1.26
CA VAL A 167 -2.01 14.73 -1.60
C VAL A 167 -1.64 15.44 -2.89
N THR A 168 -2.44 15.24 -3.94
CA THR A 168 -2.18 15.82 -5.26
C THR A 168 -2.24 17.35 -5.21
N ARG A 169 -3.21 17.93 -4.50
CA ARG A 169 -3.29 19.39 -4.30
C ARG A 169 -2.10 19.93 -3.52
N TRP A 170 -1.61 19.22 -2.50
CA TRP A 170 -0.43 19.62 -1.75
C TRP A 170 0.85 19.55 -2.61
N ILE A 171 1.02 18.48 -3.40
CA ILE A 171 2.14 18.37 -4.34
C ILE A 171 2.08 19.51 -5.36
N ASN A 172 0.90 19.82 -5.90
CA ASN A 172 0.70 20.91 -6.85
C ASN A 172 1.04 22.30 -6.27
N LEU A 173 0.80 22.51 -4.96
CA LEU A 173 1.07 23.80 -4.30
C LEU A 173 2.54 24.03 -3.94
N TYR A 174 3.32 22.96 -3.71
CA TYR A 174 4.68 23.07 -3.17
C TYR A 174 5.78 22.53 -4.10
N PHE A 175 5.44 21.75 -5.13
CA PHE A 175 6.40 20.99 -5.94
C PHE A 175 6.09 21.00 -7.45
N THR A 176 6.00 22.18 -8.07
CA THR A 176 5.74 22.33 -9.51
C THR A 176 6.75 21.55 -10.38
N ASP A 177 8.07 21.65 -10.10
CA ASP A 177 9.12 20.99 -10.91
C ASP A 177 9.47 19.55 -10.47
N ALA A 178 8.85 19.06 -9.39
CA ALA A 178 9.13 17.73 -8.83
C ALA A 178 7.86 16.87 -8.67
N LYS A 179 6.71 17.34 -9.17
CA LYS A 179 5.40 16.66 -9.10
C LYS A 179 5.49 15.22 -9.56
N CYS A 180 5.97 15.00 -10.78
CA CYS A 180 6.07 13.67 -11.37
C CYS A 180 6.97 12.75 -10.55
N ARG A 181 8.11 13.26 -10.04
CA ARG A 181 9.04 12.48 -9.22
C ARG A 181 8.42 12.05 -7.89
N PHE A 182 7.65 12.91 -7.22
CA PHE A 182 6.98 12.57 -5.97
C PHE A 182 5.83 11.57 -6.16
N ILE A 183 5.03 11.74 -7.23
CA ILE A 183 3.96 10.80 -7.56
C ILE A 183 4.55 9.42 -7.88
N TRP A 184 5.59 9.37 -8.71
CA TRP A 184 6.31 8.12 -9.01
C TRP A 184 6.90 7.49 -7.76
N LEU A 185 7.54 8.26 -6.89
CA LEU A 185 8.10 7.76 -5.63
C LEU A 185 7.02 7.19 -4.72
N TYR A 186 5.88 7.87 -4.58
CA TYR A 186 4.73 7.37 -3.83
C TYR A 186 4.20 6.06 -4.42
N ARG A 187 4.04 5.97 -5.75
CA ARG A 187 3.60 4.76 -6.45
C ARG A 187 4.60 3.61 -6.27
N ILE A 188 5.89 3.87 -6.42
CA ILE A 188 6.94 2.87 -6.20
C ILE A 188 6.86 2.35 -4.76
N VAL A 189 6.74 3.24 -3.77
CA VAL A 189 6.58 2.83 -2.36
C VAL A 189 5.37 1.90 -2.20
N LEU A 190 4.18 2.29 -2.66
CA LEU A 190 2.99 1.42 -2.60
C LEU A 190 3.20 0.08 -3.29
N LEU A 191 3.83 0.09 -4.47
CA LEU A 191 4.12 -1.09 -5.25
C LEU A 191 5.04 -2.05 -4.48
N THR A 192 6.07 -1.53 -3.81
CA THR A 192 6.97 -2.34 -2.98
C THR A 192 6.30 -2.93 -1.74
N TYR A 193 5.29 -2.24 -1.18
CA TYR A 193 4.41 -2.82 -0.15
C TYR A 193 3.56 -3.96 -0.72
N GLY A 194 2.93 -3.72 -1.87
CA GLY A 194 2.18 -4.74 -2.60
C GLY A 194 3.01 -6.00 -2.87
N PHE A 195 4.20 -5.87 -3.47
CA PHE A 195 5.07 -7.00 -3.77
C PHE A 195 5.56 -7.76 -2.53
N ARG A 196 5.91 -7.06 -1.46
CA ARG A 196 6.31 -7.70 -0.19
C ARG A 196 5.18 -8.55 0.38
N LEU A 197 3.99 -7.99 0.46
CA LEU A 197 2.82 -8.68 0.99
C LEU A 197 2.36 -9.80 0.06
N LEU A 198 2.46 -9.62 -1.25
CA LEU A 198 2.18 -10.66 -2.24
C LEU A 198 3.16 -11.83 -2.13
N SER A 199 4.46 -11.55 -2.01
CA SER A 199 5.49 -12.57 -1.81
C SER A 199 5.21 -13.39 -0.56
N LEU A 200 4.86 -12.74 0.55
CA LEU A 200 4.52 -13.39 1.80
C LEU A 200 3.21 -14.16 1.72
N PHE A 201 2.20 -13.60 1.05
CA PHE A 201 0.93 -14.28 0.79
C PHE A 201 1.12 -15.56 -0.03
N LEU A 202 1.91 -15.48 -1.11
CA LEU A 202 2.24 -16.65 -1.92
C LEU A 202 2.96 -17.70 -1.09
N TYR A 203 3.93 -17.28 -0.26
CA TYR A 203 4.64 -18.17 0.64
C TYR A 203 3.70 -18.94 1.57
N ASP A 204 2.87 -18.23 2.33
CA ASP A 204 1.93 -18.87 3.26
C ASP A 204 0.92 -19.75 2.51
N SER A 205 0.45 -19.29 1.35
CA SER A 205 -0.47 -20.06 0.50
C SER A 205 0.15 -21.35 0.00
N PHE A 206 1.44 -21.36 -0.36
CA PHE A 206 2.16 -22.56 -0.76
C PHE A 206 2.35 -23.54 0.41
N LEU A 207 2.62 -23.03 1.62
CA LEU A 207 2.70 -23.87 2.82
C LEU A 207 1.36 -24.55 3.11
N VAL A 208 0.26 -23.80 3.02
CA VAL A 208 -1.10 -24.33 3.15
C VAL A 208 -1.39 -25.38 2.08
N ALA A 209 -1.13 -25.06 0.80
CA ALA A 209 -1.45 -25.93 -0.33
C ALA A 209 -0.67 -27.26 -0.31
N ARG A 210 0.58 -27.25 0.18
CA ARG A 210 1.39 -28.47 0.32
C ARG A 210 1.22 -29.17 1.67
N HIS A 211 0.36 -28.66 2.55
CA HIS A 211 0.22 -29.12 3.93
C HIS A 211 1.56 -29.24 4.68
N ILE A 212 2.48 -28.30 4.41
CA ILE A 212 3.76 -28.22 5.10
C ILE A 212 3.51 -27.50 6.43
N VAL A 213 3.78 -28.19 7.54
CA VAL A 213 3.57 -27.66 8.89
C VAL A 213 4.89 -27.07 9.40
N ARG A 214 4.83 -25.95 10.12
CA ARG A 214 5.98 -25.39 10.84
C ARG A 214 6.34 -26.28 12.02
N GLU A 215 7.60 -26.26 12.45
CA GLU A 215 8.04 -27.01 13.63
C GLU A 215 7.57 -26.28 14.90
N SER A 216 6.30 -26.46 15.26
CA SER A 216 5.68 -25.90 16.46
C SER A 216 5.15 -26.96 17.43
N GLU A 217 5.12 -26.61 18.72
CA GLU A 217 4.58 -27.46 19.80
C GLU A 217 3.06 -27.67 19.61
N TYR A 218 2.38 -26.75 18.90
CA TYR A 218 0.93 -26.74 18.67
C TYR A 218 0.53 -26.89 17.20
N LYS A 219 0.86 -28.05 16.60
CA LYS A 219 0.60 -28.37 15.18
C LYS A 219 -0.86 -28.18 14.72
N SER A 220 -1.83 -28.39 15.61
CA SER A 220 -3.26 -28.33 15.31
C SER A 220 -3.74 -26.93 14.93
N TYR A 221 -3.08 -25.88 15.43
CA TYR A 221 -3.45 -24.48 15.20
C TYR A 221 -2.62 -23.81 14.10
N ASP A 222 -1.50 -24.42 13.71
CA ASP A 222 -0.55 -23.88 12.73
C ASP A 222 -1.19 -23.69 11.34
N GLN A 223 -1.99 -24.66 10.87
CA GLN A 223 -2.67 -24.55 9.57
C GLN A 223 -3.73 -23.45 9.54
N ILE A 224 -4.52 -23.32 10.61
CA ILE A 224 -5.53 -22.25 10.72
C ILE A 224 -4.85 -20.89 10.72
N LEU A 225 -3.72 -20.79 11.43
CA LEU A 225 -2.93 -19.57 11.49
C LEU A 225 -2.31 -19.20 10.14
N LEU A 226 -1.76 -20.17 9.41
CA LEU A 226 -1.21 -19.96 8.07
C LEU A 226 -2.29 -19.43 7.10
N VAL A 227 -3.51 -19.95 7.18
CA VAL A 227 -4.65 -19.46 6.38
C VAL A 227 -5.02 -18.03 6.77
N LEU A 228 -5.03 -17.71 8.06
CA LEU A 228 -5.30 -16.36 8.55
C LEU A 228 -4.21 -15.35 8.12
N ASP A 229 -2.95 -15.75 8.21
CA ASP A 229 -1.80 -14.95 7.74
C ASP A 229 -1.90 -14.70 6.24
N ALA A 230 -2.20 -15.73 5.45
CA ALA A 230 -2.43 -15.60 4.02
C ALA A 230 -3.60 -14.66 3.74
N GLY A 231 -4.73 -14.80 4.43
CA GLY A 231 -5.88 -13.90 4.30
C GLY A 231 -5.54 -12.45 4.63
N TYR A 232 -4.82 -12.22 5.72
CA TYR A 232 -4.37 -10.90 6.13
C TYR A 232 -3.43 -10.26 5.10
N ARG A 233 -2.35 -10.97 4.73
CA ARG A 233 -1.33 -10.50 3.77
C ARG A 233 -1.92 -10.30 2.38
N GLY A 234 -2.81 -11.19 1.94
CA GLY A 234 -3.56 -11.06 0.70
C GLY A 234 -4.47 -9.83 0.69
N SER A 235 -5.19 -9.58 1.78
CA SER A 235 -6.08 -8.40 1.89
C SER A 235 -5.31 -7.07 1.82
N LEU A 236 -4.14 -6.99 2.47
CA LEU A 236 -3.29 -5.81 2.39
C LEU A 236 -2.62 -5.68 1.03
N SER A 237 -2.15 -6.78 0.45
CA SER A 237 -1.60 -6.80 -0.91
C SER A 237 -2.61 -6.22 -1.90
N TYR A 238 -3.86 -6.71 -1.86
CA TYR A 238 -4.95 -6.17 -2.67
C TYR A 238 -5.17 -4.67 -2.44
N PHE A 239 -5.18 -4.22 -1.18
CA PHE A 239 -5.31 -2.80 -0.84
C PHE A 239 -4.19 -1.94 -1.45
N PHE A 240 -2.93 -2.34 -1.28
CA PHE A 240 -1.78 -1.57 -1.79
C PHE A 240 -1.73 -1.52 -3.31
N PHE A 241 -2.03 -2.63 -4.00
CA PHE A 241 -2.16 -2.63 -5.46
C PHE A 241 -3.35 -1.77 -5.92
N GLY A 242 -4.50 -1.86 -5.26
CA GLY A 242 -5.65 -0.98 -5.55
C GLY A 242 -5.28 0.51 -5.43
N LYS A 243 -4.57 0.89 -4.36
CA LYS A 243 -4.08 2.26 -4.16
C LYS A 243 -3.02 2.68 -5.20
N PHE A 244 -2.24 1.75 -5.75
CA PHE A 244 -1.28 2.05 -6.80
C PHE A 244 -1.96 2.45 -8.13
N PHE A 245 -3.10 1.84 -8.45
CA PHE A 245 -3.86 2.11 -9.66
C PHE A 245 -4.84 3.29 -9.54
N GLU A 246 -5.08 3.79 -8.32
CA GLU A 246 -5.93 4.97 -8.08
C GLU A 246 -5.26 6.30 -8.52
N PHE A 247 -3.98 6.28 -8.91
CA PHE A 247 -3.26 7.43 -9.48
C PHE A 247 -3.33 7.38 -11.01
N SER A 248 -3.99 8.37 -11.62
CA SER A 248 -3.84 8.66 -13.05
C SER A 248 -2.38 9.04 -13.36
N ILE A 249 -1.87 8.54 -14.49
CA ILE A 249 -0.51 8.88 -14.96
C ILE A 249 -0.53 10.37 -15.32
N PRO A 250 0.42 11.18 -14.81
CA PRO A 250 0.39 12.63 -15.02
C PRO A 250 0.41 13.07 -16.50
N GLU A 251 0.77 12.19 -17.43
CA GLU A 251 0.69 12.44 -18.87
C GLU A 251 -0.75 12.65 -19.37
N GLU A 252 -1.75 11.95 -18.82
CA GLU A 252 -3.16 12.14 -19.23
C GLU A 252 -3.74 13.47 -18.74
N GLU A 253 -3.23 14.02 -17.63
CA GLU A 253 -3.72 15.27 -17.04
C GLU A 253 -3.19 16.52 -17.77
N GLU A 254 -2.07 16.40 -18.48
CA GLU A 254 -1.55 17.43 -19.40
C GLU A 254 -2.22 17.35 -20.76
N VAL A 255 -2.42 16.15 -21.32
CA VAL A 255 -3.13 15.97 -22.61
C VAL A 255 -4.59 16.42 -22.52
N VAL A 256 -5.32 16.10 -21.45
CA VAL A 256 -6.71 16.58 -21.28
C VAL A 256 -6.77 18.11 -21.12
N ARG A 257 -5.72 18.74 -20.57
CA ARG A 257 -5.68 20.18 -20.36
C ARG A 257 -5.23 20.94 -21.62
N GLU A 258 -4.36 20.35 -22.44
CA GLU A 258 -4.00 20.86 -23.76
C GLU A 258 -5.18 20.72 -24.74
N VAL A 259 -5.87 19.57 -24.76
CA VAL A 259 -7.08 19.38 -25.60
C VAL A 259 -8.21 20.36 -25.23
N GLN A 260 -8.35 20.72 -23.95
CA GLN A 260 -9.32 21.74 -23.52
C GLN A 260 -8.88 23.20 -23.75
N LEU A 261 -7.59 23.44 -24.02
CA LEU A 261 -7.04 24.76 -24.35
C LEU A 261 -6.90 24.97 -25.87
N GLU A 262 -6.82 23.88 -26.64
CA GLU A 262 -6.69 23.91 -28.10
C GLU A 262 -8.00 23.83 -28.86
N GLU A 263 -9.16 23.51 -28.25
CA GLU A 263 -10.45 23.69 -28.93
C GLU A 263 -10.73 25.20 -29.11
N PRO A 264 -10.61 25.74 -30.33
CA PRO A 264 -10.99 27.11 -30.60
C PRO A 264 -12.50 27.13 -30.76
N ASN A 265 -13.09 28.22 -30.26
CA ASN A 265 -14.48 28.59 -30.35
C ASN A 265 -14.92 28.81 -31.82
N GLU A 266 -14.94 27.77 -32.66
CA GLU A 266 -15.22 27.84 -34.11
C GLU A 266 -16.71 27.79 -34.50
N GLU A 267 -17.65 27.89 -33.55
CA GLU A 267 -19.09 27.95 -33.87
C GLU A 267 -19.78 29.28 -33.51
N ARG A 268 -19.06 30.39 -33.33
CA ARG A 268 -19.70 31.70 -33.06
C ARG A 268 -19.35 32.88 -33.96
N GLU A 269 -18.63 32.69 -35.06
CA GLU A 269 -18.35 33.77 -36.02
C GLU A 269 -18.91 33.57 -37.43
N ALA A 270 -19.90 32.69 -37.60
CA ALA A 270 -20.60 32.55 -38.88
C ALA A 270 -22.12 32.62 -38.72
N GLU A 271 -22.66 33.73 -38.21
CA GLU A 271 -24.02 34.17 -38.58
C GLU A 271 -24.28 35.61 -38.10
N GLY A 272 -23.74 36.56 -38.86
CA GLY A 272 -24.07 37.97 -38.74
C GLY A 272 -24.46 38.54 -40.10
N ARG A 273 -25.68 38.22 -40.60
CA ARG A 273 -26.61 39.08 -41.37
C ARG A 273 -27.51 38.29 -42.32
N GLY A 274 -28.82 38.49 -42.17
CA GLY A 274 -29.85 38.17 -43.17
C GLY A 274 -31.12 37.63 -42.48
N GLU A 275 -31.96 38.48 -41.88
CA GLU A 275 -33.17 39.03 -42.52
C GLU A 275 -34.45 38.32 -42.00
N ILE A 276 -35.52 39.09 -41.88
CA ILE A 276 -36.73 38.87 -41.07
C ILE A 276 -37.68 37.83 -41.70
N ARG A 277 -38.23 36.89 -40.92
CA ARG A 277 -39.65 36.52 -40.97
C ARG A 277 -40.15 35.69 -39.77
N VAL A 278 -41.32 36.11 -39.30
CA VAL A 278 -42.18 35.49 -38.28
C VAL A 278 -42.98 34.35 -38.93
N ASP A 279 -43.07 33.18 -38.29
CA ASP A 279 -44.35 32.46 -38.08
C ASP A 279 -44.23 31.39 -36.97
N PRO A 280 -45.26 31.18 -36.11
CA PRO A 280 -45.20 30.35 -34.92
C PRO A 280 -46.00 29.05 -35.09
N GLU A 281 -45.36 27.89 -35.19
CA GLU A 281 -46.07 26.62 -35.03
C GLU A 281 -45.07 25.46 -34.88
N ASN A 282 -44.79 25.02 -33.65
CA ASN A 282 -44.84 23.59 -33.29
C ASN A 282 -44.62 23.35 -31.77
N ASP A 283 -45.39 24.03 -30.92
CA ASP A 283 -45.59 23.59 -29.53
C ASP A 283 -46.52 22.37 -29.54
N ARG A 284 -46.00 21.15 -29.81
CA ARG A 284 -46.80 19.92 -29.66
C ARG A 284 -46.08 18.57 -29.53
N GLU A 285 -44.74 18.53 -29.48
CA GLU A 285 -44.02 17.26 -29.27
C GLU A 285 -43.37 17.10 -27.89
N LEU A 286 -43.44 18.11 -27.02
CA LEU A 286 -42.79 18.06 -25.69
C LEU A 286 -43.70 17.54 -24.55
N ASP A 287 -44.98 17.28 -24.81
CA ASP A 287 -45.94 16.81 -23.79
C ASP A 287 -46.20 15.29 -23.80
N SER A 288 -45.71 14.55 -24.80
CA SER A 288 -45.93 13.09 -24.89
C SER A 288 -44.85 12.24 -24.23
N LEU A 289 -43.69 12.82 -23.89
CA LEU A 289 -42.57 12.11 -23.23
C LEU A 289 -42.58 12.24 -21.71
N ALA A 290 -43.34 13.18 -21.14
CA ALA A 290 -43.42 13.38 -19.69
C ALA A 290 -44.37 12.39 -18.98
N LEU A 291 -45.26 11.71 -19.72
CA LEU A 291 -46.30 10.83 -19.16
C LEU A 291 -45.93 9.33 -19.09
N LEU A 292 -44.74 8.94 -19.55
CA LEU A 292 -44.28 7.54 -19.54
C LEU A 292 -43.20 7.23 -18.49
N GLY A 293 -42.71 8.24 -17.76
CA GLY A 293 -41.68 8.09 -16.73
C GLY A 293 -42.21 7.77 -15.31
N GLU A 294 -43.48 8.01 -15.03
CA GLU A 294 -44.04 7.89 -13.66
C GLU A 294 -44.73 6.57 -13.33
N SER A 295 -44.80 5.59 -14.25
CA SER A 295 -45.51 4.32 -14.02
C SER A 295 -44.61 3.10 -13.77
N LEU A 296 -43.28 3.27 -13.64
CA LEU A 296 -42.33 2.16 -13.49
C LEU A 296 -41.59 2.09 -12.14
N LEU A 297 -42.07 2.81 -11.12
CA LEU A 297 -41.53 2.73 -9.74
C LEU A 297 -42.64 2.68 -8.67
N ALA A 298 -43.68 1.88 -8.89
CA ALA A 298 -44.58 1.39 -7.84
C ALA A 298 -44.28 -0.07 -7.52
#